data_AF-A0A2D6D3F2-F1
#
_entry.id   AF-A0A2D6D3F2-F1
#
_cell.length_a   1.000
_cell.length_b   1.000
_cell.length_c   1.000
_cell.angle_alpha   90.00
_cell.angle_beta   90.00
_cell.angle_gamma   90.00
#
_symmetry.space_group_name_H-M   'P 1'
#
loop_
_entity.id
_entity.type
_entity.pdbx_description
1 polymer ?
#
loop_
_entity_poly.entity_id
_entity_poly.type
_entity_poly.pdbx_seq_one_letter_code
_entity_poly.pdbx_strand_id
1 'polypeptide(L)'
;MSAETPTTRHHSRDWAWLAIVTGIAAALRFVHLGEWSFWADEIFTLRDARAFPTSLTMNPIPYACVAACIKLFGVSEWSVRLAPALAGVACAPLSHWAGRRLFSVWTGRAAALLVALSPWHLFWSQNARHYVFTFLFALVALVAFHEAMREGDVWWSAAALAATVAVGLSHTPAAAFVLGPVSFCAVKTFRRRGWATEGRRLRALLVYFAPMAAAGVVVGLTPALRAYVVAGWGRNARARSVPY
;
A
#
# COMPACT_ATOMS: atom_id res chain seq x y z
N MET A 1 12.09 14.70 -48.12
CA MET A 1 11.19 15.04 -47.02
C MET A 1 11.01 13.80 -46.15
N SER A 2 11.82 13.68 -45.10
CA SER A 2 11.83 12.57 -44.16
C SER A 2 10.66 12.74 -43.18
N ALA A 3 9.79 11.75 -43.10
CA ALA A 3 8.69 11.74 -42.14
C ALA A 3 9.26 11.62 -40.71
N GLU A 4 9.16 12.68 -39.91
CA GLU A 4 9.35 12.61 -38.46
C GLU A 4 8.28 11.66 -37.89
N THR A 5 8.71 10.53 -37.31
CA THR A 5 7.86 9.61 -36.57
C THR A 5 7.32 10.30 -35.30
N PRO A 6 6.01 10.57 -35.15
CA PRO A 6 5.51 11.46 -34.09
C PRO A 6 5.46 10.86 -32.67
N THR A 7 5.99 9.65 -32.42
CA THR A 7 5.63 8.88 -31.22
C THR A 7 6.68 8.91 -30.09
N THR A 8 7.94 9.23 -30.37
CA THR A 8 9.04 9.11 -29.38
C THR A 8 9.19 10.34 -28.46
N ARG A 9 8.90 11.54 -28.98
CA ARG A 9 9.01 12.81 -28.21
C ARG A 9 7.97 12.95 -27.10
N HIS A 10 6.78 12.36 -27.25
CA HIS A 10 5.74 12.44 -26.23
C HIS A 10 6.03 11.53 -25.03
N HIS A 11 6.52 10.30 -25.27
CA HIS A 11 6.86 9.38 -24.19
C HIS A 11 8.07 9.84 -23.36
N SER A 12 9.10 10.41 -23.98
CA SER A 12 10.26 10.94 -23.25
C SER A 12 9.89 12.08 -22.29
N ARG A 13 8.97 12.97 -22.69
CA ARG A 13 8.46 14.05 -21.84
C ARG A 13 7.65 13.53 -20.64
N ASP A 14 6.88 12.47 -20.82
CA ASP A 14 6.10 11.84 -19.73
C ASP A 14 7.02 11.24 -18.65
N TRP A 15 8.06 10.52 -19.08
CA TRP A 15 9.03 9.93 -18.15
C TRP A 15 9.87 11.00 -17.45
N ALA A 16 10.28 12.05 -18.16
CA ALA A 16 10.98 13.18 -17.56
C ALA A 16 10.11 13.88 -16.49
N TRP A 17 8.85 14.15 -16.80
CA TRP A 17 7.90 14.72 -15.84
C TRP A 17 7.75 13.84 -14.60
N LEU A 18 7.59 12.53 -14.78
CA LEU A 18 7.43 11.60 -13.68
C LEU A 18 8.70 11.53 -12.82
N ALA A 19 9.87 11.50 -13.45
CA ALA A 19 11.16 11.52 -12.76
C ALA A 19 11.33 12.80 -11.92
N ILE A 20 10.94 13.96 -12.45
CA ILE A 20 10.96 15.23 -11.70
C ILE A 20 10.04 15.15 -10.48
N VAL A 21 8.79 14.69 -10.64
CA VAL A 21 7.85 14.59 -9.52
C VAL A 21 8.31 13.57 -8.47
N THR A 22 8.87 12.43 -8.90
CA THR A 22 9.48 11.46 -7.97
C THR A 22 10.71 12.04 -7.28
N GLY A 23 11.53 12.83 -7.98
CA GLY A 23 12.65 13.57 -7.40
C GLY A 23 12.21 14.57 -6.34
N ILE A 24 11.15 15.35 -6.59
CA ILE A 24 10.53 16.25 -5.61
C ILE A 24 10.00 15.44 -4.41
N ALA A 25 9.30 14.34 -4.66
CA ALA A 25 8.78 13.49 -3.59
C ALA A 25 9.91 12.97 -2.70
N ALA A 26 11.02 12.52 -3.30
CA ALA A 26 12.22 12.08 -2.61
C ALA A 26 12.88 13.20 -1.81
N ALA A 27 13.15 14.35 -2.43
CA ALA A 27 13.75 15.49 -1.74
C ALA A 27 12.94 15.86 -0.49
N LEU A 28 11.63 16.05 -0.63
CA LEU A 28 10.77 16.39 0.51
C LEU A 28 10.81 15.32 1.62
N ARG A 29 10.84 14.03 1.27
CA ARG A 29 10.82 12.93 2.25
C ARG A 29 12.16 12.70 2.93
N PHE A 30 13.27 13.07 2.32
CA PHE A 30 14.60 12.90 2.90
C PHE A 30 15.12 14.14 3.62
N VAL A 31 14.59 15.33 3.32
CA VAL A 31 14.90 16.56 4.07
C VAL A 31 14.53 16.38 5.56
N HIS A 32 15.52 16.58 6.43
CA HIS A 32 15.39 16.51 7.89
C HIS A 32 14.93 15.15 8.47
N LEU A 33 15.01 14.06 7.69
CA LEU A 33 14.47 12.74 8.08
C LEU A 33 14.97 12.24 9.45
N GLY A 34 16.21 12.56 9.81
CA GLY A 34 16.83 12.15 11.07
C GLY A 34 16.98 13.25 12.12
N GLU A 35 16.51 14.48 11.87
CA GLU A 35 16.79 15.62 12.76
C GLU A 35 15.90 15.65 13.99
N TRP A 36 14.66 15.18 13.85
CA TRP A 36 13.65 15.22 14.91
C TRP A 36 13.75 13.96 15.76
N SER A 37 13.78 14.10 17.08
CA SER A 37 13.75 12.97 17.99
C SER A 37 12.54 12.05 17.74
N PHE A 38 12.63 10.81 18.19
CA PHE A 38 11.53 9.86 18.07
C PHE A 38 10.24 10.37 18.71
N TRP A 39 9.14 10.25 17.98
CA TRP A 39 7.83 10.36 18.57
C TRP A 39 7.49 9.11 19.40
N ALA A 40 6.62 9.25 20.40
CA ALA A 40 6.28 8.16 21.32
C ALA A 40 5.83 6.88 20.58
N ASP A 41 5.07 7.03 19.51
CA ASP A 41 4.60 5.90 18.71
C ASP A 41 5.69 5.21 17.87
N GLU A 42 6.77 5.92 17.52
CA GLU A 42 7.91 5.35 16.79
C GLU A 42 8.77 4.46 17.70
N ILE A 43 8.81 4.76 19.00
CA ILE A 43 9.52 3.91 19.99
C ILE A 43 8.89 2.51 20.05
N PHE A 44 7.58 2.38 19.94
CA PHE A 44 6.94 1.06 19.85
C PHE A 44 7.36 0.31 18.59
N THR A 45 7.42 0.99 17.44
CA THR A 45 7.92 0.40 16.19
C THR A 45 9.38 -0.05 16.35
N LEU A 46 10.24 0.78 16.92
CA LEU A 46 11.65 0.48 17.15
C LEU A 46 11.83 -0.74 18.05
N ARG A 47 11.09 -0.79 19.17
CA ARG A 47 11.12 -1.93 20.10
C ARG A 47 10.72 -3.23 19.41
N ASP A 48 9.61 -3.19 18.68
CA ASP A 48 9.06 -4.38 18.02
C ASP A 48 9.93 -4.82 16.83
N ALA A 49 10.56 -3.86 16.11
CA ALA A 49 11.53 -4.16 15.07
C ALA A 49 12.81 -4.81 15.61
N ARG A 50 13.32 -4.39 16.77
CA ARG A 50 14.48 -5.05 17.42
C ARG A 50 14.18 -6.48 17.85
N ALA A 51 12.93 -6.79 18.20
CA ALA A 51 12.49 -8.13 18.56
C ALA A 51 12.10 -8.99 17.35
N PHE A 52 12.10 -8.45 16.14
CA PHE A 52 11.73 -9.19 14.93
C PHE A 52 12.86 -10.16 14.50
N PRO A 53 12.55 -11.40 14.04
CA PRO A 53 11.24 -12.02 13.87
C PRO A 53 10.77 -12.84 15.10
N THR A 54 11.48 -12.78 16.23
CA THR A 54 11.23 -13.65 17.39
C THR A 54 9.88 -13.38 18.06
N SER A 55 9.35 -12.15 17.96
CA SER A 55 7.99 -11.82 18.39
C SER A 55 7.06 -11.66 17.19
N LEU A 56 5.97 -12.44 17.16
CA LEU A 56 4.89 -12.27 16.18
C LEU A 56 4.03 -11.06 16.57
N THR A 57 4.47 -9.88 16.16
CA THR A 57 3.83 -8.61 16.46
C THR A 57 2.73 -8.27 15.44
N MET A 58 1.81 -7.41 15.87
CA MET A 58 0.72 -6.93 15.01
C MET A 58 1.29 -5.95 13.99
N ASN A 59 1.18 -6.28 12.70
CA ASN A 59 1.74 -5.56 11.55
C ASN A 59 3.22 -5.88 11.23
N PRO A 60 3.56 -7.12 10.85
CA PRO A 60 4.95 -7.55 10.70
C PRO A 60 5.72 -6.85 9.57
N ILE A 61 5.07 -6.35 8.51
CA ILE A 61 5.78 -5.75 7.37
C ILE A 61 6.56 -4.48 7.77
N PRO A 62 5.93 -3.45 8.37
CA PRO A 62 6.62 -2.26 8.86
C PRO A 62 7.81 -2.60 9.75
N TYR A 63 7.65 -3.55 10.69
CA TYR A 63 8.73 -3.92 11.61
C TYR A 63 9.86 -4.67 10.90
N ALA A 64 9.54 -5.57 9.96
CA ALA A 64 10.55 -6.26 9.18
C ALA A 64 11.39 -5.28 8.35
N CYS A 65 10.75 -4.30 7.72
CA CYS A 65 11.44 -3.26 6.94
C CYS A 65 12.34 -2.39 7.83
N VAL A 66 11.83 -1.94 8.98
CA VAL A 66 12.61 -1.14 9.95
C VAL A 66 13.75 -1.96 10.55
N ALA A 67 13.51 -3.23 10.91
CA ALA A 67 14.53 -4.14 11.43
C ALA A 67 15.67 -4.35 10.43
N ALA A 68 15.34 -4.50 9.15
CA ALA A 68 16.34 -4.58 8.09
C ALA A 68 17.19 -3.30 8.01
N CYS A 69 16.58 -2.12 8.04
CA CYS A 69 17.31 -0.84 8.05
C CYS A 69 18.20 -0.70 9.29
N ILE A 70 17.71 -1.06 10.48
CA ILE A 70 18.50 -1.05 11.71
C ILE A 70 19.70 -1.99 11.62
N LYS A 71 19.51 -3.20 11.07
CA LYS A 71 20.59 -4.17 10.90
C LYS A 71 21.70 -3.66 9.97
N LEU A 72 21.34 -2.88 8.95
CA LEU A 72 22.28 -2.36 7.96
C LEU A 72 22.98 -1.07 8.39
N PHE A 73 22.27 -0.17 9.07
CA PHE A 73 22.73 1.20 9.33
C PHE A 73 22.84 1.56 10.81
N GLY A 74 22.57 0.61 11.71
CA GLY A 74 22.49 0.86 13.15
C GLY A 74 21.18 1.56 13.54
N VAL A 75 21.01 1.83 14.83
CA VAL A 75 19.81 2.51 15.34
C VAL A 75 20.03 4.01 15.34
N SER A 76 19.21 4.71 14.57
CA SER A 76 19.11 6.17 14.53
C SER A 76 17.70 6.54 14.04
N GLU A 77 17.30 7.78 14.26
CA GLU A 77 16.06 8.36 13.74
C GLU A 77 16.00 8.21 12.22
N TRP A 78 17.12 8.50 11.55
CA TRP A 78 17.25 8.37 10.11
C TRP A 78 17.04 6.93 9.62
N SER A 79 17.74 5.96 10.21
CA SER A 79 17.69 4.57 9.75
C SER A 79 16.32 3.94 9.99
N VAL A 80 15.66 4.29 11.09
CA VAL A 80 14.32 3.78 11.44
C VAL A 80 13.24 4.36 10.51
N ARG A 81 13.43 5.57 9.99
CA ARG A 81 12.50 6.22 9.05
C ARG A 81 12.82 6.00 7.57
N LEU A 82 13.98 5.42 7.25
CA LEU A 82 14.44 5.18 5.88
C LEU A 82 13.44 4.35 5.05
N ALA A 83 12.99 3.21 5.58
CA ALA A 83 12.06 2.35 4.84
C ALA A 83 10.69 3.02 4.59
N PRO A 84 10.04 3.66 5.58
CA PRO A 84 8.85 4.48 5.35
C PRO A 84 9.08 5.59 4.33
N ALA A 85 10.23 6.28 4.36
CA ALA A 85 10.54 7.35 3.42
C ALA A 85 10.61 6.83 1.98
N LEU A 86 11.32 5.72 1.77
CA LEU A 86 11.42 5.06 0.46
C LEU A 86 10.06 4.57 -0.04
N ALA A 87 9.27 3.92 0.81
CA ALA A 87 7.90 3.52 0.49
C ALA A 87 7.06 4.74 0.09
N GLY A 88 7.19 5.84 0.84
CA GLY A 88 6.50 7.08 0.55
C GLY A 88 6.91 7.73 -0.77
N VAL A 89 8.18 7.61 -1.18
CA VAL A 89 8.65 8.04 -2.51
C VAL A 89 8.01 7.20 -3.60
N ALA A 90 7.98 5.87 -3.43
CA ALA A 90 7.39 4.94 -4.39
C ALA A 90 5.88 5.14 -4.57
N CYS A 91 5.16 5.64 -3.56
CA CYS A 91 3.74 5.97 -3.66
C CYS A 91 3.42 7.02 -4.74
N ALA A 92 4.32 7.97 -5.02
CA ALA A 92 4.10 9.01 -6.02
C ALA A 92 4.02 8.44 -7.45
N PRO A 93 5.05 7.75 -7.99
CA PRO A 93 4.96 7.17 -9.33
C PRO A 93 3.90 6.07 -9.42
N LEU A 94 3.67 5.32 -8.34
CA LEU A 94 2.63 4.30 -8.31
C LEU A 94 1.23 4.91 -8.40
N SER A 95 1.01 6.06 -7.76
CA SER A 95 -0.24 6.83 -7.86
C SER A 95 -0.47 7.39 -9.27
N HIS A 96 0.59 7.84 -9.95
CA HIS A 96 0.51 8.20 -11.37
C HIS A 96 0.09 7.01 -12.22
N TRP A 97 0.72 5.85 -12.02
CA TRP A 97 0.38 4.65 -12.75
C TRP A 97 -1.07 4.21 -12.51
N ALA A 98 -1.52 4.21 -11.25
CA ALA A 98 -2.89 3.87 -10.89
C ALA A 98 -3.92 4.82 -11.53
N GLY A 99 -3.72 6.14 -11.39
CA GLY A 99 -4.63 7.13 -11.97
C GLY A 99 -4.67 7.05 -13.51
N ARG A 100 -3.52 6.80 -14.14
CA ARG A 100 -3.41 6.61 -15.60
C ARG A 100 -4.16 5.38 -16.08
N ARG A 101 -4.07 4.25 -15.37
CA ARG A 101 -4.74 3.00 -15.74
C ARG A 101 -6.26 3.07 -15.50
N LEU A 102 -6.68 3.65 -14.38
CA LEU A 102 -8.09 3.67 -13.98
C LEU A 102 -8.92 4.74 -14.71
N PHE A 103 -8.29 5.86 -15.08
CA PHE A 103 -8.96 7.04 -15.60
C PHE A 103 -8.26 7.61 -16.83
N SER A 104 -7.21 8.43 -16.62
CA SER A 104 -6.52 9.16 -17.69
C SER A 104 -5.12 9.57 -17.25
N VAL A 105 -4.25 9.93 -18.22
CA VAL A 105 -2.90 10.43 -17.92
C VAL A 105 -2.91 11.68 -17.04
N TRP A 106 -3.88 12.58 -17.24
CA TRP A 106 -4.03 13.79 -16.42
C TRP A 106 -4.42 13.48 -14.97
N THR A 107 -5.31 12.51 -14.77
CA THR A 107 -5.66 12.01 -13.44
C THR A 107 -4.45 11.39 -12.74
N GLY A 108 -3.65 10.60 -13.48
CA GLY A 108 -2.39 10.08 -12.96
C GLY A 108 -1.42 11.18 -12.55
N ARG A 109 -1.23 12.19 -13.40
CA ARG A 109 -0.32 13.31 -13.09
C ARG A 109 -0.78 14.09 -11.86
N ALA A 110 -2.07 14.39 -11.77
CA ALA A 110 -2.66 15.04 -10.60
C ALA A 110 -2.47 14.19 -9.33
N ALA A 111 -2.72 12.88 -9.40
CA ALA A 111 -2.56 11.98 -8.26
C ALA A 111 -1.11 11.90 -7.76
N ALA A 112 -0.12 11.82 -8.66
CA ALA A 112 1.29 11.84 -8.27
C ALA A 112 1.71 13.17 -7.64
N LEU A 113 1.27 14.31 -8.16
CA LEU A 113 1.54 15.62 -7.55
C LEU A 113 0.91 15.73 -6.16
N LEU A 114 -0.36 15.33 -6.03
CA LEU A 114 -1.06 15.32 -4.74
C LEU A 114 -0.33 14.46 -3.71
N VAL A 115 0.12 13.26 -4.10
CA VAL A 115 0.89 12.38 -3.18
C VAL A 115 2.28 12.95 -2.89
N ALA A 116 2.97 13.47 -3.89
CA ALA A 116 4.30 14.05 -3.71
C ALA A 116 4.29 15.22 -2.71
N LEU A 117 3.28 16.09 -2.81
CA LEU A 117 3.18 17.35 -2.07
C LEU A 117 2.26 17.30 -0.84
N SER A 118 1.47 16.24 -0.66
CA SER A 118 0.52 16.13 0.46
C SER A 118 1.26 16.21 1.80
N PRO A 119 0.97 17.21 2.65
CA PRO A 119 1.61 17.34 3.96
C PRO A 119 1.37 16.11 4.84
N TRP A 120 0.17 15.53 4.75
CA TRP A 120 -0.21 14.37 5.54
C TRP A 120 0.54 13.12 5.08
N HIS A 121 0.65 12.89 3.77
CA HIS A 121 1.42 11.77 3.26
C HIS A 121 2.92 11.95 3.55
N LEU A 122 3.45 13.17 3.45
CA LEU A 122 4.83 13.48 3.80
C LEU A 122 5.11 13.17 5.28
N PHE A 123 4.26 13.62 6.18
CA PHE A 123 4.37 13.37 7.62
C PHE A 123 4.52 11.87 7.93
N TRP A 124 3.67 11.01 7.36
CA TRP A 124 3.79 9.55 7.58
C TRP A 124 4.88 8.87 6.77
N SER A 125 5.40 9.52 5.73
CA SER A 125 6.60 9.04 5.04
C SER A 125 7.86 9.29 5.87
N GLN A 126 7.85 10.30 6.74
CA GLN A 126 8.96 10.62 7.66
C GLN A 126 8.74 10.10 9.08
N ASN A 127 7.74 9.24 9.29
CA ASN A 127 7.48 8.62 10.58
C ASN A 127 7.64 7.12 10.45
N ALA A 128 8.27 6.47 11.43
CA ALA A 128 8.44 5.03 11.48
C ALA A 128 7.14 4.32 11.90
N ARG A 129 6.12 4.47 11.06
CA ARG A 129 4.76 3.96 11.27
C ARG A 129 4.26 3.29 10.00
N HIS A 130 3.19 2.53 10.15
CA HIS A 130 2.74 1.58 9.15
C HIS A 130 1.92 2.18 8.00
N TYR A 131 1.40 3.40 8.16
CA TYR A 131 0.41 3.99 7.25
C TYR A 131 0.89 4.12 5.80
N VAL A 132 2.18 4.43 5.59
CA VAL A 132 2.72 4.61 4.24
C VAL A 132 2.82 3.27 3.49
N PHE A 133 3.15 2.18 4.18
CA PHE A 133 3.14 0.84 3.60
C PHE A 133 1.73 0.40 3.25
N THR A 134 0.76 0.69 4.14
CA THR A 134 -0.67 0.46 3.85
C THR A 134 -1.10 1.17 2.57
N PHE A 135 -0.74 2.45 2.40
CA PHE A 135 -1.06 3.21 1.20
C PHE A 135 -0.40 2.60 -0.05
N LEU A 136 0.89 2.28 0.03
CA LEU A 136 1.67 1.67 -1.05
C LEU A 136 1.03 0.35 -1.54
N PHE A 137 0.78 -0.59 -0.63
CA PHE A 137 0.22 -1.89 -1.00
C PHE A 137 -1.25 -1.79 -1.42
N ALA A 138 -2.02 -0.82 -0.91
CA ALA A 138 -3.37 -0.57 -1.37
C ALA A 138 -3.40 -0.10 -2.84
N LEU A 139 -2.44 0.74 -3.25
CA LEU A 139 -2.29 1.12 -4.66
C LEU A 139 -1.94 -0.09 -5.54
N VAL A 140 -1.00 -0.94 -5.09
CA VAL A 140 -0.64 -2.17 -5.83
C VAL A 140 -1.86 -3.09 -5.97
N ALA A 141 -2.60 -3.32 -4.88
CA ALA A 141 -3.80 -4.15 -4.88
C ALA A 141 -4.85 -3.61 -5.86
N LEU A 142 -5.09 -2.30 -5.85
CA LEU A 142 -6.05 -1.65 -6.74
C LEU A 142 -5.68 -1.81 -8.21
N VAL A 143 -4.42 -1.55 -8.59
CA VAL A 143 -3.99 -1.65 -9.99
C VAL A 143 -3.96 -3.11 -10.45
N ALA A 144 -3.39 -4.01 -9.65
CA ALA A 144 -3.36 -5.43 -9.98
C ALA A 144 -4.78 -5.98 -10.17
N PHE A 145 -5.72 -5.63 -9.31
CA PHE A 145 -7.10 -6.06 -9.45
C PHE A 145 -7.77 -5.46 -10.70
N HIS A 146 -7.49 -4.19 -11.01
CA HIS A 146 -7.99 -3.56 -12.22
C HIS A 146 -7.53 -4.32 -13.49
N GLU A 147 -6.25 -4.69 -13.56
CA GLU A 147 -5.71 -5.47 -14.67
C GLU A 147 -6.30 -6.88 -14.72
N ALA A 148 -6.49 -7.53 -13.57
CA ALA A 148 -7.16 -8.83 -13.47
C ALA A 148 -8.57 -8.79 -14.09
N MET A 149 -9.32 -7.72 -13.83
CA MET A 149 -10.67 -7.55 -14.42
C MET A 149 -10.61 -7.18 -15.90
N ARG A 150 -9.62 -6.39 -16.32
CA ARG A 150 -9.45 -5.97 -17.71
C ARG A 150 -9.12 -7.16 -18.63
N GLU A 151 -8.21 -8.03 -18.19
CA GLU A 151 -7.67 -9.16 -18.97
C GLU A 151 -8.35 -10.50 -18.65
N GLY A 152 -8.98 -10.62 -17.47
CA GLY A 152 -9.50 -11.90 -16.97
C GLY A 152 -8.38 -12.85 -16.53
N ASP A 153 -7.21 -12.32 -16.16
CA ASP A 153 -6.03 -13.08 -15.75
C ASP A 153 -6.01 -13.31 -14.23
N VAL A 154 -5.78 -14.56 -13.85
CA VAL A 154 -5.71 -15.00 -12.46
C VAL A 154 -4.41 -14.56 -11.78
N TRP A 155 -3.32 -14.33 -12.51
CA TRP A 155 -2.06 -13.89 -11.92
C TRP A 155 -2.13 -12.46 -11.40
N TRP A 156 -2.79 -11.57 -12.15
CA TRP A 156 -3.11 -10.24 -11.66
C TRP A 156 -4.03 -10.28 -10.44
N SER A 157 -4.96 -11.24 -10.39
CA SER A 157 -5.81 -11.45 -9.21
C SER A 157 -5.04 -11.95 -7.99
N ALA A 158 -4.12 -12.90 -8.18
CA ALA A 158 -3.22 -13.40 -7.15
C ALA A 158 -2.29 -12.28 -6.63
N ALA A 159 -1.76 -11.44 -7.52
CA ALA A 159 -0.97 -10.27 -7.16
C ALA A 159 -1.79 -9.25 -6.35
N ALA A 160 -3.05 -9.03 -6.73
CA ALA A 160 -3.97 -8.18 -5.98
C ALA A 160 -4.23 -8.74 -4.58
N LEU A 161 -4.50 -10.05 -4.48
CA LEU A 161 -4.71 -10.72 -3.19
C LEU A 161 -3.47 -10.62 -2.31
N ALA A 162 -2.28 -10.89 -2.85
CA ALA A 162 -1.02 -10.78 -2.13
C ALA A 162 -0.79 -9.34 -1.61
N ALA A 163 -1.07 -8.33 -2.44
CA ALA A 163 -0.99 -6.93 -2.02
C ALA A 163 -2.02 -6.58 -0.93
N THR A 164 -3.25 -7.09 -1.00
CA THR A 164 -4.27 -6.91 0.05
C THR A 164 -3.87 -7.60 1.35
N VAL A 165 -3.25 -8.79 1.28
CA VAL A 165 -2.65 -9.45 2.45
C VAL A 165 -1.53 -8.57 3.02
N ALA A 166 -0.66 -8.01 2.18
CA ALA A 166 0.38 -7.07 2.62
C ALA A 166 -0.20 -5.81 3.27
N VAL A 167 -1.36 -5.32 2.83
CA VAL A 167 -2.10 -4.25 3.53
C VAL A 167 -2.48 -4.70 4.95
N GLY A 168 -3.05 -5.90 5.12
CA GLY A 168 -3.42 -6.44 6.44
C GLY A 168 -2.22 -6.70 7.35
N LEU A 169 -1.09 -7.12 6.76
CA LEU A 169 0.19 -7.30 7.46
C LEU A 169 0.92 -5.97 7.72
N SER A 170 0.47 -4.86 7.13
CA SER A 170 0.94 -3.51 7.45
C SER A 170 0.04 -2.82 8.47
N HIS A 171 -1.27 -2.97 8.33
CA HIS A 171 -2.24 -2.42 9.24
C HIS A 171 -3.50 -3.28 9.20
N THR A 172 -3.68 -4.15 10.19
CA THR A 172 -4.74 -5.17 10.18
C THR A 172 -6.14 -4.64 9.83
N PRO A 173 -6.62 -3.51 10.39
CA PRO A 173 -7.92 -2.94 10.03
C PRO A 173 -8.00 -2.43 8.58
N ALA A 174 -6.87 -2.03 7.98
CA ALA A 174 -6.85 -1.43 6.65
C ALA A 174 -7.26 -2.39 5.52
N ALA A 175 -7.08 -3.69 5.71
CA ALA A 175 -7.40 -4.69 4.68
C ALA A 175 -8.88 -4.65 4.27
N ALA A 176 -9.78 -4.35 5.21
CA ALA A 176 -11.21 -4.23 4.92
C ALA A 176 -11.53 -3.04 3.99
N PHE A 177 -10.78 -1.95 4.09
CA PHE A 177 -11.03 -0.74 3.29
C PHE A 177 -10.59 -0.90 1.83
N VAL A 178 -9.68 -1.83 1.53
CA VAL A 178 -9.25 -2.13 0.14
C VAL A 178 -10.37 -2.81 -0.66
N LEU A 179 -11.32 -3.48 0.01
CA LEU A 179 -12.44 -4.16 -0.65
C LEU A 179 -13.35 -3.19 -1.41
N GLY A 180 -13.53 -1.95 -0.92
CA GLY A 180 -14.39 -0.96 -1.57
C GLY A 180 -13.90 -0.56 -2.97
N PRO A 181 -12.67 -0.02 -3.10
CA PRO A 181 -12.08 0.33 -4.39
C PRO A 181 -11.95 -0.85 -5.36
N VAL A 182 -11.67 -2.05 -4.84
CA VAL A 182 -11.60 -3.29 -5.62
C VAL A 182 -12.99 -3.68 -6.16
N SER A 183 -14.02 -3.62 -5.33
CA SER A 183 -15.41 -3.88 -5.73
C SER A 183 -15.92 -2.87 -6.77
N PHE A 184 -15.51 -1.60 -6.65
CA PHE A 184 -15.80 -0.58 -7.67
C PHE A 184 -15.22 -0.95 -9.04
N CYS A 185 -13.99 -1.47 -9.09
CA CYS A 185 -13.37 -1.93 -10.34
C CYS A 185 -14.14 -3.10 -10.98
N ALA A 186 -14.64 -4.03 -10.17
CA ALA A 186 -15.48 -5.13 -10.65
C ALA A 186 -16.77 -4.58 -11.29
N VAL A 187 -17.53 -3.74 -10.56
CA VAL A 187 -18.79 -3.15 -11.06
C VAL A 187 -18.59 -2.38 -12.36
N LYS A 188 -17.57 -1.51 -12.43
CA LYS A 188 -17.25 -0.72 -13.64
C LYS A 188 -16.98 -1.62 -14.85
N THR A 189 -16.37 -2.79 -14.63
CA THR A 189 -16.01 -3.73 -15.69
C THR A 189 -17.23 -4.47 -16.22
N PHE A 190 -18.08 -5.01 -15.33
CA PHE A 190 -19.30 -5.72 -15.73
C PHE A 190 -20.30 -4.83 -16.44
N ARG A 191 -20.45 -3.56 -16.01
CA ARG A 191 -21.33 -2.59 -16.70
C ARG A 191 -20.92 -2.28 -18.13
N ARG A 192 -19.66 -2.49 -18.51
CA ARG A 192 -19.12 -2.12 -19.83
C ARG A 192 -19.00 -3.28 -20.81
N ARG A 193 -18.97 -4.52 -20.34
CA ARG A 193 -18.63 -5.69 -21.17
C ARG A 193 -19.53 -6.86 -20.80
N GLY A 194 -20.41 -7.25 -21.72
CA GLY A 194 -21.40 -8.32 -21.54
C GLY A 194 -20.81 -9.70 -21.24
N TRP A 195 -21.72 -10.65 -20.95
CA TRP A 195 -21.45 -11.90 -20.21
C TRP A 195 -20.59 -12.95 -20.96
N ALA A 196 -20.26 -12.77 -22.24
CA ALA A 196 -19.38 -13.73 -22.94
C ALA A 196 -17.93 -13.77 -22.39
N THR A 197 -17.53 -12.73 -21.63
CA THR A 197 -16.24 -12.67 -20.91
C THR A 197 -16.33 -13.08 -19.44
N GLU A 198 -17.50 -13.56 -18.98
CA GLU A 198 -17.79 -13.85 -17.56
C GLU A 198 -16.88 -14.94 -17.00
N GLY A 199 -16.65 -16.04 -17.70
CA GLY A 199 -15.97 -17.21 -17.13
C GLY A 199 -14.54 -16.94 -16.64
N ARG A 200 -13.73 -16.22 -17.43
CA ARG A 200 -12.36 -15.83 -17.04
C ARG A 200 -12.37 -14.79 -15.90
N ARG A 201 -13.25 -13.79 -15.99
CA ARG A 201 -13.37 -12.77 -14.93
C ARG A 201 -13.93 -13.35 -13.64
N LEU A 202 -14.85 -14.30 -13.72
CA LEU A 202 -15.39 -15.03 -12.57
C LEU A 202 -14.29 -15.82 -11.88
N ARG A 203 -13.42 -16.50 -12.63
CA ARG A 203 -12.23 -17.14 -12.05
C ARG A 203 -11.32 -16.11 -11.37
N ALA A 204 -11.04 -14.99 -12.02
CA ALA A 204 -10.24 -13.91 -11.42
C ALA A 204 -10.90 -13.35 -10.15
N LEU A 205 -12.22 -13.18 -10.12
CA LEU A 205 -12.97 -12.78 -8.92
C LEU A 205 -12.87 -13.83 -7.82
N LEU A 206 -13.06 -15.11 -8.14
CA LEU A 206 -12.97 -16.20 -7.17
C LEU A 206 -11.58 -16.30 -6.56
N VAL A 207 -10.52 -16.17 -7.37
CA VAL A 207 -9.13 -16.15 -6.88
C VAL A 207 -8.90 -15.04 -5.86
N TYR A 208 -9.52 -13.86 -6.05
CA TYR A 208 -9.38 -12.75 -5.11
C TYR A 208 -10.30 -12.86 -3.89
N PHE A 209 -11.60 -13.05 -4.11
CA PHE A 209 -12.62 -12.94 -3.08
C PHE A 209 -12.83 -14.23 -2.28
N ALA A 210 -12.64 -15.42 -2.85
CA ALA A 210 -12.89 -16.67 -2.13
C ALA A 210 -11.95 -16.85 -0.92
N PRO A 211 -10.63 -16.58 -1.01
CA PRO A 211 -9.74 -16.64 0.15
C PRO A 211 -10.11 -15.62 1.22
N MET A 212 -10.53 -14.41 0.83
CA MET A 212 -10.97 -13.38 1.77
C MET A 212 -12.27 -13.74 2.49
N ALA A 213 -13.24 -14.31 1.77
CA ALA A 213 -14.48 -14.81 2.35
C ALA A 213 -14.22 -15.96 3.32
N ALA A 214 -13.39 -16.93 2.92
CA ALA A 214 -12.98 -18.04 3.79
C ALA A 214 -12.28 -17.54 5.05
N ALA A 215 -11.35 -16.58 4.93
CA ALA A 215 -10.70 -15.95 6.09
C ALA A 215 -11.71 -15.24 7.01
N GLY A 216 -12.68 -14.51 6.43
CA GLY A 216 -13.76 -13.88 7.19
C GLY A 216 -14.61 -14.87 7.98
N VAL A 217 -14.96 -16.01 7.37
CA VAL A 217 -15.68 -17.11 8.03
C VAL A 217 -14.84 -17.69 9.17
N VAL A 218 -13.56 -18.00 8.93
CA VAL A 218 -12.66 -18.53 9.96
C VAL A 218 -12.53 -17.56 11.15
N VAL A 219 -12.36 -16.27 10.89
CA VAL A 219 -12.32 -15.24 11.94
C VAL A 219 -13.65 -15.17 12.70
N GLY A 220 -14.79 -15.22 12.00
CA GLY A 220 -16.11 -15.19 12.61
C GLY A 220 -16.38 -16.37 13.53
N LEU A 221 -15.99 -17.57 13.09
CA LEU A 221 -16.18 -18.84 13.80
C LEU A 221 -15.18 -19.06 14.95
N THR A 222 -14.03 -18.38 14.94
CA THR A 222 -12.99 -18.56 15.95
C THR A 222 -13.00 -17.41 16.97
N PRO A 223 -13.52 -17.61 18.20
CA PRO A 223 -13.65 -16.52 19.18
C PRO A 223 -12.33 -15.80 19.48
N ALA A 224 -11.22 -16.54 19.52
CA ALA A 224 -9.89 -15.98 19.75
C ALA A 224 -9.45 -15.03 18.61
N LEU A 225 -9.70 -15.39 17.35
CA LEU A 225 -9.38 -14.53 16.20
C LEU A 225 -10.33 -13.33 16.11
N ARG A 226 -11.62 -13.53 16.37
CA ARG A 226 -12.59 -12.44 16.46
C ARG A 226 -12.19 -11.44 17.54
N ALA A 227 -11.85 -11.93 18.73
CA ALA A 227 -11.32 -11.10 19.81
C ALA A 227 -10.02 -10.41 19.39
N TYR A 228 -9.13 -11.09 18.65
CA TYR A 228 -7.89 -10.51 18.14
C TYR A 228 -8.16 -9.29 17.25
N VAL A 229 -9.04 -9.43 16.26
CA VAL A 229 -9.38 -8.37 15.29
C VAL A 229 -10.13 -7.21 15.96
N VAL A 230 -10.99 -7.51 16.93
CA VAL A 230 -11.82 -6.50 17.62
C VAL A 230 -11.14 -5.90 18.86
N ALA A 231 -10.02 -6.46 19.35
CA ALA A 231 -9.31 -5.95 20.52
C ALA A 231 -8.74 -4.53 20.37
N GLY A 232 -8.66 -4.00 19.13
CA GLY A 232 -8.32 -2.59 18.89
C GLY A 232 -9.50 -1.61 19.09
N TRP A 233 -10.73 -2.11 19.23
CA TRP A 233 -11.97 -1.32 19.29
C TRP A 233 -12.45 -1.18 20.75
N GLY A 234 -11.62 -0.56 21.61
CA GLY A 234 -11.99 -0.24 22.99
C GLY A 234 -11.99 -1.41 23.98
N ARG A 235 -11.65 -2.63 23.57
CA ARG A 235 -11.49 -3.80 24.46
C ARG A 235 -10.02 -4.03 24.77
N ASN A 236 -9.57 -3.53 25.93
CA ASN A 236 -8.22 -3.75 26.49
C ASN A 236 -7.95 -5.20 26.97
N ALA A 237 -8.49 -6.19 26.27
CA ALA A 237 -8.34 -7.62 26.61
C ALA A 237 -6.88 -8.11 26.60
N ARG A 238 -5.93 -7.29 26.12
CA ARG A 238 -4.49 -7.58 26.11
C ARG A 238 -3.64 -6.57 26.87
N ALA A 239 -4.25 -5.78 27.76
CA ALA A 239 -3.55 -4.77 28.58
C ALA A 239 -2.64 -3.85 27.73
N ARG A 240 -3.14 -3.40 26.57
CA ARG A 240 -2.36 -2.65 25.57
C ARG A 240 -2.33 -1.15 25.81
N SER A 241 -3.33 -0.61 26.51
CA SER A 241 -3.18 0.71 27.11
C SER A 241 -2.83 0.55 28.58
N VAL A 242 -2.01 1.46 29.09
CA VAL A 242 -1.85 1.65 30.53
C VAL A 242 -3.26 1.93 31.09
N PRO A 243 -3.69 1.28 32.20
CA PRO A 243 -4.87 1.74 32.91
C PRO A 243 -4.57 3.17 33.37
N TYR A 244 -5.36 4.13 32.88
CA TYR A 244 -5.45 5.44 33.52
C TYR A 244 -6.27 5.29 34.80
#